data_AF-A0A451BFX2-F1
#
_entry.id   AF-A0A451BFX2-F1
#
_cell.length_a   1.000
_cell.length_b   1.000
_cell.length_c   1.000
_cell.angle_alpha   90.00
_cell.angle_beta   90.00
_cell.angle_gamma   90.00
#
_symmetry.space_group_name_H-M   'P 1'
#
loop_
_entity.id
_entity.type
_entity.pdbx_description
1 polymer ?
#
loop_
_entity_poly.entity_id
_entity_poly.type
_entity_poly.pdbx_seq_one_letter_code
_entity_poly.pdbx_strand_id
1 'polypeptide(L)'
;MADDSRKIEKKVYVRAGFTESQRRKNLEKTSKEWVSKGWSIVKVFDGGLTKSSYLALEKQAGQENLESIGEKKSVGILLVVGIFFLPIVFSWFTLRKGHTKLAKIVSFSWLVFTIAISIFYDDPSISQKAKVVPNEAKQESSQGRAQSYEVIGAEDYSFPRRKRVRWQIVAPSAQSRDDRAFTAIQAAKDLLKKTEADQATVWLEINKELAGKGYGLAIVSFTPDGKGNSGQEMNSKIWEVEVASDEVNSEQVRIANAWYAHRAKFADNDGLTDEPKLKTYLANELGIPENQISLPWVMREKFTYNGGIYEIEGTRVPSDVKEPESFSKSKCQMDLRCWGDKHNITASVYCDDYVEKLAKYSHEWTDGMLEPKFSHFRWKDKSKDYITYIGDKIKFQNGFGAWQNE
;
A
#
# COMPACT_ATOMS: atom_id res chain seq x y z
N MET A 1 53.37 41.11 -10.33
CA MET A 1 53.29 40.36 -9.06
C MET A 1 51.84 39.96 -8.84
N ALA A 2 51.60 38.64 -8.75
CA ALA A 2 50.42 37.88 -8.29
C ALA A 2 49.03 38.31 -8.81
N ASP A 3 48.42 37.60 -9.78
CA ASP A 3 47.67 36.32 -9.66
C ASP A 3 46.53 36.37 -8.63
N ASP A 4 45.30 36.52 -9.13
CA ASP A 4 44.08 36.15 -8.41
C ASP A 4 43.16 35.36 -9.36
N SER A 5 43.66 34.22 -9.84
CA SER A 5 42.82 33.20 -10.46
C SER A 5 42.04 32.47 -9.37
N ARG A 6 40.85 32.95 -9.01
CA ARG A 6 39.99 32.27 -8.02
C ARG A 6 39.67 30.84 -8.48
N LYS A 7 40.14 29.86 -7.72
CA LYS A 7 39.84 28.44 -7.93
C LYS A 7 38.53 28.08 -7.26
N ILE A 8 37.67 27.34 -7.96
CA ILE A 8 36.42 26.82 -7.41
C ILE A 8 36.65 25.37 -7.03
N GLU A 9 36.43 25.04 -5.75
CA GLU A 9 36.53 23.67 -5.23
C GLU A 9 35.16 23.00 -5.11
N LYS A 10 35.08 21.71 -5.44
CA LYS A 10 33.85 20.90 -5.33
C LYS A 10 34.16 19.47 -4.91
N LYS A 11 33.37 18.92 -3.98
CA LYS A 11 33.37 17.48 -3.65
C LYS A 11 32.21 16.77 -4.35
N VAL A 12 32.52 15.67 -5.04
CA VAL A 12 31.54 14.83 -5.73
C VAL A 12 31.61 13.42 -5.17
N TYR A 13 30.53 13.00 -4.51
CA TYR A 13 30.42 11.64 -3.97
C TYR A 13 30.11 10.63 -5.08
N VAL A 14 30.78 9.49 -5.02
CA VAL A 14 30.64 8.43 -6.03
C VAL A 14 29.66 7.36 -5.52
N ARG A 15 28.81 6.88 -6.43
CA ARG A 15 27.82 5.83 -6.13
C ARG A 15 28.52 4.57 -5.62
N ALA A 16 28.10 4.09 -4.45
CA ALA A 16 28.62 2.86 -3.85
C ALA A 16 28.39 1.67 -4.79
N GLY A 17 29.42 0.83 -4.95
CA GLY A 17 29.32 -0.46 -5.63
C GLY A 17 29.25 -1.58 -4.60
N PHE A 18 28.49 -2.64 -4.89
CA PHE A 18 28.33 -3.81 -4.01
C PHE A 18 29.62 -4.65 -3.89
N THR A 19 30.61 -4.41 -4.75
CA THR A 19 31.93 -5.04 -4.72
C THR A 19 33.02 -3.99 -4.97
N GLU A 20 34.26 -4.27 -4.57
CA GLU A 20 35.40 -3.37 -4.84
C GLU A 20 35.59 -3.09 -6.34
N SER A 21 35.37 -4.09 -7.18
CA SER A 21 35.45 -3.96 -8.65
C SER A 21 34.39 -2.99 -9.20
N GLN A 22 33.14 -3.14 -8.75
CA GLN A 22 32.04 -2.25 -9.16
C GLN A 22 32.28 -0.81 -8.69
N ARG A 23 32.81 -0.64 -7.48
CA ARG A 23 33.14 0.67 -6.90
C ARG A 23 34.27 1.36 -7.65
N ARG A 24 35.34 0.64 -8.02
CA ARG A 24 36.44 1.19 -8.85
C ARG A 24 35.95 1.62 -10.23
N LYS A 25 35.07 0.83 -10.87
CA LYS A 25 34.43 1.22 -12.14
C LYS A 25 33.59 2.50 -12.00
N ASN A 26 32.84 2.64 -10.90
CA ASN A 26 32.07 3.85 -10.63
C ASN A 26 32.97 5.07 -10.43
N LEU A 27 34.07 4.93 -9.67
CA LEU A 27 35.07 5.99 -9.47
C LEU A 27 35.66 6.43 -10.80
N GLU A 28 36.11 5.49 -11.64
CA GLU A 28 36.71 5.78 -12.94
C GLU A 28 35.71 6.47 -13.88
N LYS A 29 34.46 5.98 -13.91
CA LYS A 29 33.39 6.58 -14.72
C LYS A 29 33.10 8.03 -14.29
N THR A 30 32.93 8.25 -12.98
CA THR A 30 32.66 9.60 -12.45
C THR A 30 33.86 10.52 -12.66
N SER A 31 35.09 10.04 -12.51
CA SER A 31 36.30 10.82 -12.83
C SER A 31 36.31 11.28 -14.29
N LYS A 32 36.07 10.38 -15.25
CA LYS A 32 36.04 10.71 -16.69
C LYS A 32 34.95 11.74 -17.02
N GLU A 33 33.77 11.62 -16.42
CA GLU A 33 32.65 12.53 -16.63
C GLU A 33 32.94 13.96 -16.15
N TRP A 34 33.61 14.12 -15.01
CA TRP A 34 33.91 15.46 -14.49
C TRP A 34 35.11 16.11 -15.17
N VAL A 35 36.09 15.31 -15.58
CA VAL A 35 37.20 15.80 -16.43
C VAL A 35 36.67 16.29 -17.77
N SER A 36 35.72 15.60 -18.42
CA SER A 36 35.12 16.08 -19.67
C SER A 36 34.32 17.38 -19.51
N LYS A 37 33.85 17.69 -18.29
CA LYS A 37 33.20 18.96 -17.92
C LYS A 37 34.21 20.08 -17.60
N GLY A 38 35.50 19.83 -17.85
CA GLY A 38 36.59 20.78 -17.64
C GLY A 38 36.96 20.99 -16.19
N TRP A 39 36.74 19.99 -15.32
CA TRP A 39 37.20 20.00 -13.93
C TRP A 39 38.47 19.18 -13.77
N SER A 40 39.39 19.67 -12.95
CA SER A 40 40.61 18.96 -12.58
C SER A 40 40.39 18.21 -11.27
N ILE A 41 40.76 16.92 -11.22
CA ILE A 41 40.66 16.12 -10.00
C ILE A 41 41.89 16.41 -9.13
N VAL A 42 41.66 16.95 -7.95
CA VAL A 42 42.71 17.32 -6.98
C VAL A 42 43.05 16.14 -6.08
N LYS A 43 42.03 15.41 -5.61
CA LYS A 43 42.21 14.27 -4.72
C LYS A 43 41.08 13.25 -4.87
N VAL A 44 41.45 11.98 -4.89
CA VAL A 44 40.52 10.86 -4.80
C VAL A 44 40.55 10.36 -3.36
N PHE A 45 39.40 10.33 -2.70
CA PHE A 45 39.24 9.67 -1.42
C PHE A 45 38.52 8.34 -1.61
N ASP A 46 39.25 7.25 -1.38
CA ASP A 46 38.72 5.90 -1.41
C ASP A 46 38.37 5.47 0.02
N GLY A 47 37.07 5.37 0.31
CA GLY A 47 36.56 4.95 1.61
C GLY A 47 36.43 3.43 1.79
N GLY A 48 36.80 2.62 0.81
CA GLY A 48 36.57 1.18 0.82
C GLY A 48 35.09 0.80 0.81
N LEU A 49 34.74 -0.39 1.33
CA LEU A 49 33.35 -0.84 1.48
C LEU A 49 32.63 -0.24 2.69
N THR A 50 33.39 0.35 3.62
CA THR A 50 32.87 0.81 4.92
C THR A 50 32.67 2.33 5.00
N LYS A 51 33.19 3.10 4.04
CA LYS A 51 33.06 4.57 4.00
C LYS A 51 32.81 5.08 2.58
N SER A 52 32.14 6.22 2.45
CA SER A 52 31.83 6.82 1.14
C SER A 52 33.09 7.25 0.40
N SER A 53 33.19 6.90 -0.90
CA SER A 53 34.25 7.39 -1.78
C SER A 53 33.83 8.71 -2.45
N TYR A 54 34.76 9.67 -2.61
CA TYR A 54 34.48 10.95 -3.26
C TYR A 54 35.70 11.52 -4.01
N LEU A 55 35.42 12.39 -5.00
CA LEU A 55 36.41 13.15 -5.75
C LEU A 55 36.39 14.61 -5.28
N ALA A 56 37.55 15.17 -4.94
CA ALA A 56 37.75 16.60 -4.77
C ALA A 56 38.22 17.19 -6.10
N LEU A 57 37.51 18.20 -6.60
CA LEU A 57 37.68 18.80 -7.92
C LEU A 57 37.98 20.29 -7.80
N GLU A 58 38.79 20.83 -8.72
CA GLU A 58 39.07 22.25 -8.90
C GLU A 58 38.80 22.69 -10.35
N LYS A 59 38.39 23.95 -10.55
CA LYS A 59 38.30 24.57 -11.88
C LYS A 59 38.70 26.05 -11.80
N GLN A 60 39.38 26.56 -12.83
CA GLN A 60 39.75 27.98 -12.93
C GLN A 60 38.53 28.82 -13.31
N ALA A 61 38.28 29.90 -12.57
CA ALA A 61 37.25 30.89 -12.91
C ALA A 61 37.76 31.80 -14.03
N GLY A 62 37.51 31.44 -15.29
CA GLY A 62 37.93 32.27 -16.42
C GLY A 62 37.63 31.67 -17.79
N GLN A 63 36.34 31.61 -18.16
CA GLN A 63 35.82 31.64 -19.54
C GLN A 63 34.29 31.55 -19.47
N GLU A 64 33.67 32.66 -19.07
CA GLU A 64 32.28 32.94 -19.43
C GLU A 64 32.29 33.79 -20.71
N ASN A 65 31.37 33.47 -21.61
CA ASN A 65 30.98 34.14 -22.86
C ASN A 65 31.62 33.61 -24.15
N LEU A 66 30.87 32.79 -24.88
CA LEU A 66 30.34 33.14 -26.20
C LEU A 66 29.40 32.02 -26.69
N GLU A 67 28.15 32.06 -26.22
CA GLU A 67 26.97 31.61 -26.97
C GLU A 67 25.71 32.12 -26.24
N SER A 68 25.55 33.44 -26.24
CA SER A 68 24.25 34.07 -25.97
C SER A 68 23.86 34.91 -27.18
N ILE A 69 23.52 34.24 -28.28
CA ILE A 69 22.66 34.84 -29.29
C ILE A 69 21.26 34.81 -28.67
N GLY A 70 20.64 35.99 -28.60
CA GLY A 70 19.48 36.24 -27.76
C GLY A 70 18.29 35.36 -28.07
N GLU A 71 17.71 34.78 -27.02
CA GLU A 71 16.29 34.50 -27.00
C GLU A 71 15.66 34.97 -25.67
N LYS A 72 14.68 35.84 -25.87
CA LYS A 72 13.66 36.29 -24.93
C LYS A 72 13.24 35.13 -24.02
N LYS A 73 13.56 35.20 -22.72
CA LYS A 73 13.30 34.10 -21.76
C LYS A 73 11.87 33.57 -21.90
N SER A 74 11.75 32.37 -22.46
CA SER A 74 10.51 31.61 -22.47
C SER A 74 10.19 31.18 -21.04
N VAL A 75 8.90 31.03 -20.78
CA VAL A 75 8.39 30.59 -19.48
C VAL A 75 8.94 29.18 -19.26
N GLY A 76 9.69 28.96 -18.17
CA GLY A 76 10.28 27.65 -17.90
C GLY A 76 9.20 26.57 -17.93
N ILE A 77 9.48 25.42 -18.55
CA ILE A 77 8.52 24.32 -18.78
C ILE A 77 7.76 23.95 -17.49
N LEU A 78 8.47 23.99 -16.36
CA LEU A 78 7.92 23.70 -15.03
C LEU A 78 6.84 24.70 -14.58
N LEU A 79 6.97 25.98 -14.97
CA LEU A 79 5.97 27.01 -14.70
C LEU A 79 4.77 26.89 -15.65
N VAL A 80 4.98 26.46 -16.91
CA VAL A 80 3.89 26.20 -17.86
C VAL A 80 3.04 25.01 -17.39
N VAL A 81 3.68 23.93 -16.93
CA VAL A 81 2.99 22.78 -16.31
C VAL A 81 2.21 23.22 -15.07
N GLY A 82 2.81 24.07 -14.22
CA GLY A 82 2.11 24.64 -13.07
C GLY A 82 0.87 25.46 -13.44
N ILE A 83 0.94 26.30 -14.48
CA ILE A 83 -0.19 27.10 -14.97
C ILE A 83 -1.32 26.20 -15.51
N PHE A 84 -0.97 25.08 -16.16
CA PHE A 84 -1.97 24.17 -16.71
C PHE A 84 -2.77 23.44 -15.61
N PHE A 85 -2.09 22.87 -14.62
CA PHE A 85 -2.74 22.04 -13.58
C PHE A 85 -3.26 22.83 -12.37
N LEU A 86 -2.64 23.97 -12.04
CA LEU A 86 -2.99 24.80 -10.88
C LEU A 86 -3.03 26.29 -11.26
N PRO A 87 -3.93 26.68 -12.18
CA PRO A 87 -3.95 28.01 -12.79
C PRO A 87 -4.10 29.14 -11.76
N ILE A 88 -4.85 28.93 -10.68
CA ILE A 88 -5.09 29.92 -9.62
C ILE A 88 -3.77 30.31 -8.91
N VAL A 89 -2.93 29.33 -8.59
CA VAL A 89 -1.67 29.55 -7.84
C VAL A 89 -0.57 30.07 -8.78
N PHE A 90 -0.44 29.48 -9.97
CA PHE A 90 0.70 29.73 -10.85
C PHE A 90 0.51 30.93 -11.78
N SER A 91 -0.72 31.41 -12.02
CA SER A 91 -0.92 32.66 -12.76
C SER A 91 -0.33 33.86 -12.03
N TRP A 92 -0.35 33.84 -10.70
CA TRP A 92 0.25 34.89 -9.87
C TRP A 92 1.78 34.97 -10.00
N PHE A 93 2.46 33.84 -10.27
CA PHE A 93 3.91 33.83 -10.48
C PHE A 93 4.34 34.61 -11.72
N THR A 94 3.46 34.73 -12.72
CA THR A 94 3.73 35.52 -13.94
C THR A 94 3.76 37.03 -13.67
N LEU A 95 3.26 37.51 -12.51
CA LEU A 95 3.33 38.93 -12.13
C LEU A 95 4.72 39.38 -11.68
N ARG A 96 5.62 38.45 -11.33
CA ARG A 96 7.00 38.78 -10.96
C ARG A 96 7.73 39.48 -12.12
N LYS A 97 8.63 40.41 -11.78
CA LYS A 97 9.43 41.16 -12.77
C LYS A 97 10.28 40.16 -13.59
N GLY A 98 10.23 40.26 -14.92
CA GLY A 98 11.00 39.39 -15.82
C GLY A 98 10.19 38.60 -16.85
N HIS A 99 8.87 38.52 -16.73
CA HIS A 99 8.00 37.85 -17.72
C HIS A 99 7.43 38.81 -18.78
N THR A 100 7.29 38.32 -20.02
CA THR A 100 6.79 39.11 -21.15
C THR A 100 5.29 39.45 -20.99
N LYS A 101 4.85 40.58 -21.57
CA LYS A 101 3.44 40.99 -21.54
C LYS A 101 2.52 39.90 -22.13
N LEU A 102 3.00 39.20 -23.15
CA LEU A 102 2.25 38.13 -23.81
C LEU A 102 2.07 36.89 -22.90
N ALA A 103 3.10 36.50 -22.15
CA ALA A 103 3.01 35.39 -21.19
C ALA A 103 2.01 35.68 -20.05
N LYS A 104 1.93 36.94 -19.60
CA LYS A 104 0.93 37.38 -18.63
C LYS A 104 -0.48 37.25 -19.21
N ILE A 105 -0.71 37.78 -20.41
CA ILE A 105 -2.02 37.69 -21.08
C ILE A 105 -2.47 36.23 -21.23
N VAL A 106 -1.60 35.34 -21.72
CA VAL A 106 -1.93 33.92 -21.90
C VAL A 106 -2.29 33.22 -20.59
N SER A 107 -1.51 33.45 -19.52
CA SER A 107 -1.77 32.84 -18.21
C SER A 107 -3.10 33.30 -17.60
N PHE A 108 -3.40 34.60 -17.68
CA PHE A 108 -4.65 35.14 -17.14
C PHE A 108 -5.86 34.77 -18.00
N SER A 109 -5.72 34.66 -19.32
CA SER A 109 -6.78 34.14 -20.19
C SER A 109 -7.11 32.67 -19.87
N TRP A 110 -6.10 31.84 -19.60
CA TRP A 110 -6.31 30.45 -19.17
C TRP A 110 -6.99 30.37 -17.81
N LEU A 111 -6.59 31.21 -16.84
CA LEU A 111 -7.23 31.31 -15.54
C LEU A 111 -8.72 31.66 -15.66
N VAL A 112 -9.06 32.70 -16.43
CA VAL A 112 -10.45 33.12 -16.65
C VAL A 112 -11.26 32.02 -17.33
N PHE A 113 -10.68 31.31 -18.30
CA PHE A 113 -11.33 30.17 -18.96
C PHE A 113 -11.62 29.03 -17.97
N THR A 114 -10.68 28.70 -17.07
CA THR A 114 -10.89 27.65 -16.05
C THR A 114 -11.95 28.03 -15.01
N ILE A 115 -12.04 29.31 -14.64
CA ILE A 115 -13.09 29.83 -13.76
C ILE A 115 -14.44 29.82 -14.48
N ALA A 116 -14.49 30.23 -15.75
CA ALA A 116 -15.71 30.20 -16.55
C ALA A 116 -16.22 28.77 -16.72
N ILE A 117 -15.34 27.81 -17.05
CA ILE A 117 -15.67 26.39 -17.07
C ILE A 117 -16.25 25.93 -15.72
N SER A 118 -15.66 26.33 -14.60
CA SER A 118 -16.16 25.95 -13.27
C SER A 118 -17.54 26.57 -12.94
N ILE A 119 -17.90 27.69 -13.56
CA ILE A 119 -19.20 28.36 -13.40
C ILE A 119 -20.24 27.79 -14.38
N PHE A 120 -19.82 27.33 -15.57
CA PHE A 120 -20.68 26.81 -16.64
C PHE A 120 -20.74 25.27 -16.71
N TYR A 121 -20.01 24.55 -15.85
CA TYR A 121 -20.29 23.14 -15.55
C TYR A 121 -21.54 23.09 -14.68
N ASP A 122 -22.69 23.30 -15.30
CA ASP A 122 -23.98 22.90 -14.77
C ASP A 122 -23.97 21.36 -14.67
N ASP A 123 -23.82 20.88 -13.44
CA ASP A 123 -24.00 19.48 -13.08
C ASP A 123 -25.46 19.07 -13.42
N PRO A 124 -25.70 18.07 -14.30
CA PRO A 124 -27.04 17.58 -14.58
C PRO A 124 -27.75 16.98 -13.35
N SER A 125 -27.07 16.86 -12.21
CA SER A 125 -27.62 16.25 -10.99
C SER A 125 -28.26 17.23 -9.99
N ILE A 126 -28.31 18.55 -10.26
CA ILE A 126 -28.97 19.52 -9.37
C ILE A 126 -30.33 19.94 -9.92
N SER A 127 -31.26 18.98 -10.00
CA SER A 127 -32.68 19.31 -10.08
C SER A 127 -33.53 18.24 -9.39
N GLN A 128 -33.35 18.09 -8.07
CA GLN A 128 -34.42 17.73 -7.14
C GLN A 128 -34.10 18.29 -5.74
N LYS A 129 -34.28 19.60 -5.54
CA LYS A 129 -34.65 20.13 -4.23
C LYS A 129 -36.11 20.58 -4.32
N ALA A 130 -37.02 19.67 -4.01
CA ALA A 130 -38.42 20.01 -3.79
C ALA A 130 -38.92 19.37 -2.48
N LYS A 131 -39.27 20.26 -1.55
CA LYS A 131 -40.15 20.11 -0.37
C LYS A 131 -39.88 18.98 0.63
N VAL A 132 -39.30 19.41 1.75
CA VAL A 132 -39.52 18.79 3.06
C VAL A 132 -41.01 18.84 3.40
N VAL A 133 -41.65 17.67 3.40
CA VAL A 133 -42.85 17.37 4.16
C VAL A 133 -42.46 16.21 5.07
N PRO A 134 -42.68 16.28 6.39
CA PRO A 134 -42.31 15.19 7.28
C PRO A 134 -43.25 14.01 7.00
N ASN A 135 -42.70 12.94 6.46
CA ASN A 135 -43.44 11.70 6.28
C ASN A 135 -42.71 10.59 7.03
N GLU A 136 -43.49 9.92 7.87
CA GLU A 136 -43.08 8.85 8.77
C GLU A 136 -42.30 7.76 8.03
N ALA A 137 -41.23 7.30 8.67
CA ALA A 137 -40.33 6.28 8.17
C ALA A 137 -41.08 4.96 7.91
N LYS A 138 -41.48 4.73 6.66
CA LYS A 138 -41.62 3.38 6.11
C LYS A 138 -40.23 2.88 5.76
N GLN A 139 -39.74 1.94 6.57
CA GLN A 139 -38.52 1.18 6.30
C GLN A 139 -38.66 0.47 4.94
N GLU A 140 -37.85 0.88 3.97
CA GLU A 140 -37.73 0.23 2.66
C GLU A 140 -37.00 -1.11 2.85
N SER A 141 -37.68 -2.22 2.58
CA SER A 141 -37.09 -3.56 2.63
C SER A 141 -36.04 -3.69 1.52
N SER A 142 -34.78 -3.92 1.87
CA SER A 142 -33.74 -4.26 0.89
C SER A 142 -34.10 -5.57 0.16
N GLN A 143 -33.89 -5.64 -1.16
CA GLN A 143 -34.28 -6.80 -1.97
C GLN A 143 -33.48 -8.09 -1.69
N GLY A 144 -32.32 -8.00 -1.03
CA GLY A 144 -31.53 -9.18 -0.67
C GLY A 144 -31.86 -9.79 0.69
N ARG A 145 -31.48 -11.05 0.84
CA ARG A 145 -31.71 -11.88 2.03
C ARG A 145 -30.41 -12.53 2.49
N ALA A 146 -30.16 -12.49 3.79
CA ALA A 146 -29.03 -13.18 4.39
C ALA A 146 -29.25 -14.69 4.30
N GLN A 147 -28.33 -15.37 3.63
CA GLN A 147 -28.38 -16.80 3.38
C GLN A 147 -27.68 -17.59 4.49
N SER A 148 -27.98 -18.89 4.54
CA SER A 148 -27.21 -19.82 5.35
C SER A 148 -25.75 -19.87 4.89
N TYR A 149 -24.82 -19.77 5.84
CA TYR A 149 -23.38 -19.85 5.60
C TYR A 149 -22.73 -20.98 6.41
N GLU A 150 -21.53 -21.38 5.98
CA GLU A 150 -20.64 -22.29 6.69
C GLU A 150 -19.34 -21.53 7.01
N VAL A 151 -18.86 -21.63 8.25
CA VAL A 151 -17.55 -21.11 8.63
C VAL A 151 -16.48 -22.13 8.26
N ILE A 152 -15.49 -21.70 7.47
CA ILE A 152 -14.43 -22.57 6.94
C ILE A 152 -13.05 -22.21 7.49
N GLY A 153 -12.92 -21.07 8.16
CA GLY A 153 -11.69 -20.64 8.80
C GLY A 153 -11.91 -19.45 9.71
N ALA A 154 -11.00 -19.28 10.67
CA ALA A 154 -10.96 -18.12 11.53
C ALA A 154 -9.52 -17.81 11.92
N GLU A 155 -9.19 -16.53 11.97
CA GLU A 155 -7.88 -16.02 12.37
C GLU A 155 -8.06 -14.99 13.48
N ASP A 156 -7.46 -15.27 14.62
CA ASP A 156 -7.24 -14.27 15.66
C ASP A 156 -6.04 -13.40 15.26
N TYR A 157 -6.32 -12.10 15.07
CA TYR A 157 -5.32 -11.06 14.81
C TYR A 157 -5.45 -9.91 15.84
N SER A 158 -5.94 -10.27 17.02
CA SER A 158 -6.03 -9.39 18.18
C SER A 158 -4.65 -8.86 18.57
N PHE A 159 -4.65 -7.69 19.19
CA PHE A 159 -3.51 -7.17 19.94
C PHE A 159 -4.01 -6.73 21.32
N PRO A 160 -3.13 -6.47 22.30
CA PRO A 160 -3.57 -6.20 23.66
C PRO A 160 -4.62 -5.08 23.74
N ARG A 161 -5.73 -5.36 24.45
CA ARG A 161 -6.92 -4.50 24.60
C ARG A 161 -7.79 -4.32 23.36
N ARG A 162 -7.57 -5.11 22.29
CA ARG A 162 -8.42 -5.11 21.11
C ARG A 162 -8.58 -6.53 20.55
N LYS A 163 -9.71 -7.17 20.89
CA LYS A 163 -10.06 -8.51 20.43
C LYS A 163 -10.64 -8.42 19.02
N ARG A 164 -10.00 -9.05 18.05
CA ARG A 164 -10.39 -9.00 16.64
C ARG A 164 -10.24 -10.35 15.99
N VAL A 165 -11.29 -10.78 15.31
CA VAL A 165 -11.32 -12.09 14.65
C VAL A 165 -11.73 -11.93 13.20
N ARG A 166 -10.93 -12.48 12.31
CA ARG A 166 -11.24 -12.59 10.89
C ARG A 166 -11.85 -13.97 10.66
N TRP A 167 -12.91 -14.03 9.89
CA TRP A 167 -13.64 -15.24 9.58
C TRP A 167 -13.66 -15.45 8.09
N GLN A 168 -13.44 -16.67 7.64
CA GLN A 168 -13.68 -17.10 6.28
C GLN A 168 -14.94 -17.95 6.28
N ILE A 169 -15.90 -17.59 5.45
CA ILE A 169 -17.18 -18.30 5.32
C ILE A 169 -17.44 -18.63 3.85
N VAL A 170 -18.30 -19.61 3.60
CA VAL A 170 -18.87 -19.89 2.28
C VAL A 170 -20.39 -19.88 2.39
N ALA A 171 -21.08 -19.35 1.38
CA ALA A 171 -22.54 -19.36 1.30
C ALA A 171 -22.98 -19.58 -0.15
N PRO A 172 -23.01 -20.84 -0.64
CA PRO A 172 -23.33 -21.13 -2.04
C PRO A 172 -24.73 -20.69 -2.49
N SER A 173 -25.66 -20.44 -1.57
CA SER A 173 -26.99 -19.90 -1.91
C SER A 173 -27.02 -18.37 -2.02
N ALA A 174 -25.96 -17.65 -1.63
CA ALA A 174 -25.84 -16.20 -1.76
C ALA A 174 -25.41 -15.80 -3.19
N GLN A 175 -26.39 -15.84 -4.10
CA GLN A 175 -26.16 -15.69 -5.54
C GLN A 175 -26.16 -14.24 -6.00
N SER A 176 -27.01 -13.38 -5.42
CA SER A 176 -27.04 -11.95 -5.76
C SER A 176 -26.06 -11.15 -4.92
N ARG A 177 -25.68 -9.97 -5.43
CA ARG A 177 -24.86 -8.98 -4.72
C ARG A 177 -25.43 -8.67 -3.34
N ASP A 178 -26.74 -8.45 -3.27
CA ASP A 178 -27.39 -8.10 -2.01
C ASP A 178 -27.44 -9.29 -1.05
N ASP A 179 -27.70 -10.51 -1.54
CA ASP A 179 -27.63 -11.72 -0.70
C ASP A 179 -26.22 -11.91 -0.12
N ARG A 180 -25.18 -11.71 -0.94
CA ARG A 180 -23.78 -11.78 -0.49
C ARG A 180 -23.50 -10.75 0.61
N ALA A 181 -23.96 -9.52 0.40
CA ALA A 181 -23.81 -8.43 1.36
C ALA A 181 -24.47 -8.78 2.70
N PHE A 182 -25.76 -9.12 2.67
CA PHE A 182 -26.53 -9.39 3.88
C PHE A 182 -26.09 -10.67 4.58
N THR A 183 -25.66 -11.69 3.82
CA THR A 183 -25.07 -12.91 4.41
C THR A 183 -23.80 -12.59 5.18
N ALA A 184 -22.87 -11.83 4.60
CA ALA A 184 -21.63 -11.46 5.27
C ALA A 184 -21.85 -10.49 6.46
N ILE A 185 -22.81 -9.57 6.34
CA ILE A 185 -23.24 -8.69 7.44
C ILE A 185 -23.83 -9.51 8.59
N GLN A 186 -24.72 -10.44 8.28
CA GLN A 186 -25.35 -11.30 9.29
C GLN A 186 -24.29 -12.16 9.99
N ALA A 187 -23.41 -12.80 9.22
CA ALA A 187 -22.30 -13.56 9.78
C ALA A 187 -21.40 -12.71 10.70
N ALA A 188 -21.11 -11.46 10.33
CA ALA A 188 -20.30 -10.58 11.18
C ALA A 188 -20.99 -10.30 12.53
N LYS A 189 -22.32 -10.09 12.55
CA LYS A 189 -23.09 -9.93 13.79
C LYS A 189 -23.07 -11.19 14.64
N ASP A 190 -23.34 -12.34 14.03
CA ASP A 190 -23.41 -13.64 14.70
C ASP A 190 -22.06 -14.02 15.34
N LEU A 191 -20.97 -13.85 14.58
CA LEU A 191 -19.63 -14.27 14.98
C LEU A 191 -18.97 -13.32 15.96
N LEU A 192 -19.27 -12.01 15.88
CA LEU A 192 -18.89 -11.04 16.90
C LEU A 192 -19.56 -11.40 18.24
N LYS A 193 -20.87 -11.66 18.23
CA LYS A 193 -21.63 -12.06 19.43
C LYS A 193 -21.08 -13.35 20.04
N LYS A 194 -20.70 -14.31 19.20
CA LYS A 194 -20.12 -15.57 19.66
C LYS A 194 -18.78 -15.41 20.36
N THR A 195 -17.91 -14.57 19.82
CA THR A 195 -16.53 -14.46 20.32
C THR A 195 -16.35 -13.34 21.32
N GLU A 196 -17.35 -12.49 21.56
CA GLU A 196 -17.20 -11.28 22.36
C GLU A 196 -16.00 -10.42 21.88
N ALA A 197 -15.72 -10.46 20.59
CA ALA A 197 -14.68 -9.65 19.98
C ALA A 197 -15.15 -8.20 19.88
N ASP A 198 -14.20 -7.27 19.89
CA ASP A 198 -14.51 -5.85 19.65
C ASP A 198 -14.65 -5.54 18.15
N GLN A 199 -14.12 -6.42 17.29
CA GLN A 199 -14.26 -6.35 15.83
C GLN A 199 -14.37 -7.75 15.23
N ALA A 200 -15.26 -7.90 14.25
CA ALA A 200 -15.33 -9.08 13.39
C ALA A 200 -15.15 -8.68 11.92
N THR A 201 -14.20 -9.31 11.24
CA THR A 201 -14.06 -9.20 9.78
C THR A 201 -14.48 -10.51 9.15
N VAL A 202 -15.39 -10.49 8.18
CA VAL A 202 -15.89 -11.66 7.46
C VAL A 202 -15.46 -11.58 6.00
N TRP A 203 -14.83 -12.64 5.51
CA TRP A 203 -14.53 -12.87 4.11
C TRP A 203 -15.47 -13.97 3.61
N LEU A 204 -16.40 -13.61 2.74
CA LEU A 204 -17.25 -14.57 2.02
C LEU A 204 -16.47 -15.09 0.82
N GLU A 205 -15.98 -16.32 0.90
CA GLU A 205 -15.19 -16.99 -0.12
C GLU A 205 -16.11 -17.70 -1.15
N ILE A 206 -15.62 -17.90 -2.38
CA ILE A 206 -16.36 -18.64 -3.42
C ILE A 206 -16.62 -20.09 -2.97
N ASN A 207 -15.59 -20.74 -2.48
CA ASN A 207 -15.59 -22.12 -1.98
C ASN A 207 -14.38 -22.33 -1.04
N LYS A 208 -14.24 -23.55 -0.51
CA LYS A 208 -13.19 -23.90 0.46
C LYS A 208 -11.81 -23.92 -0.20
N GLU A 209 -11.72 -24.40 -1.43
CA GLU A 209 -10.47 -24.62 -2.17
C GLU A 209 -9.81 -23.29 -2.58
N LEU A 210 -10.61 -22.25 -2.84
CA LEU A 210 -10.18 -20.92 -3.25
C LEU A 210 -10.10 -19.91 -2.10
N ALA A 211 -10.39 -20.33 -0.87
CA ALA A 211 -10.30 -19.47 0.29
C ALA A 211 -8.89 -18.86 0.43
N GLY A 212 -8.82 -17.54 0.62
CA GLY A 212 -7.56 -16.81 0.70
C GLY A 212 -6.75 -16.72 -0.61
N LYS A 213 -7.31 -17.10 -1.77
CA LYS A 213 -6.67 -16.98 -3.09
C LYS A 213 -7.00 -15.68 -3.84
N GLY A 214 -7.69 -14.76 -3.17
CA GLY A 214 -8.01 -13.43 -3.71
C GLY A 214 -9.37 -13.30 -4.40
N TYR A 215 -10.19 -14.36 -4.40
CA TYR A 215 -11.49 -14.37 -5.08
C TYR A 215 -12.69 -14.15 -4.14
N GLY A 216 -12.48 -13.55 -2.97
CA GLY A 216 -13.55 -13.28 -2.01
C GLY A 216 -14.69 -12.47 -2.63
N LEU A 217 -15.90 -12.97 -2.47
CA LEU A 217 -17.16 -12.42 -2.96
C LEU A 217 -17.63 -11.20 -2.15
N ALA A 218 -17.37 -11.21 -0.85
CA ALA A 218 -17.63 -10.07 0.02
C ALA A 218 -16.59 -9.98 1.14
N ILE A 219 -16.28 -8.76 1.55
CA ILE A 219 -15.50 -8.47 2.75
C ILE A 219 -16.32 -7.50 3.60
N VAL A 220 -16.57 -7.88 4.85
CA VAL A 220 -17.32 -7.08 5.81
C VAL A 220 -16.52 -6.91 7.08
N SER A 221 -16.26 -5.68 7.49
CA SER A 221 -15.73 -5.36 8.81
C SER A 221 -16.83 -4.73 9.66
N PHE A 222 -17.10 -5.35 10.80
CA PHE A 222 -18.05 -4.88 11.80
C PHE A 222 -17.31 -4.43 13.06
N THR A 223 -17.39 -3.13 13.34
CA THR A 223 -16.70 -2.46 14.45
C THR A 223 -17.73 -1.66 15.27
N PRO A 224 -18.50 -2.31 16.17
CA PRO A 224 -19.66 -1.69 16.83
C PRO A 224 -19.33 -0.46 17.66
N ASP A 225 -18.12 -0.37 18.22
CA ASP A 225 -17.69 0.75 19.04
C ASP A 225 -17.24 1.98 18.22
N GLY A 226 -17.16 1.87 16.89
CA GLY A 226 -16.73 2.96 16.01
C GLY A 226 -15.28 3.39 16.23
N LYS A 227 -14.45 2.55 16.88
CA LYS A 227 -13.05 2.86 17.21
C LYS A 227 -12.04 2.23 16.26
N GLY A 228 -12.47 1.81 15.08
CA GLY A 228 -11.57 1.36 14.02
C GLY A 228 -10.78 0.10 14.35
N ASN A 229 -9.64 -0.06 13.67
CA ASN A 229 -8.80 -1.24 13.79
C ASN A 229 -7.95 -1.20 15.06
N SER A 230 -7.50 -0.02 15.49
CA SER A 230 -6.62 0.16 16.65
C SER A 230 -7.38 0.38 17.97
N GLY A 231 -8.68 0.67 17.92
CA GLY A 231 -9.45 1.03 19.11
C GLY A 231 -9.21 2.47 19.59
N GLN A 232 -8.44 3.26 18.84
CA GLN A 232 -8.07 4.64 19.17
C GLN A 232 -8.58 5.66 18.13
N GLU A 233 -9.07 5.19 16.98
CA GLU A 233 -9.57 6.05 15.92
C GLU A 233 -10.91 6.68 16.33
N MET A 234 -10.98 8.01 16.33
CA MET A 234 -12.24 8.72 16.57
C MET A 234 -13.12 8.67 15.32
N ASN A 235 -14.41 8.33 15.49
CA ASN A 235 -15.43 8.34 14.44
C ASN A 235 -15.15 7.38 13.26
N SER A 236 -14.57 6.21 13.52
CA SER A 236 -14.44 5.20 12.47
C SER A 236 -15.79 4.63 12.07
N LYS A 237 -15.85 4.10 10.85
CA LYS A 237 -17.06 3.43 10.35
C LYS A 237 -17.38 2.21 11.19
N ILE A 238 -18.66 2.05 11.54
CA ILE A 238 -19.17 0.84 12.18
C ILE A 238 -19.19 -0.32 11.19
N TRP A 239 -19.53 -0.02 9.94
CA TRP A 239 -19.62 -0.96 8.84
C TRP A 239 -18.72 -0.54 7.70
N GLU A 240 -17.88 -1.46 7.26
CA GLU A 240 -17.18 -1.38 5.98
C GLU A 240 -17.55 -2.64 5.20
N VAL A 241 -18.25 -2.48 4.08
CA VAL A 241 -18.80 -3.59 3.30
C VAL A 241 -18.36 -3.41 1.86
N GLU A 242 -17.68 -4.43 1.34
CA GLU A 242 -17.28 -4.53 -0.06
C GLU A 242 -17.84 -5.83 -0.64
N VAL A 243 -18.49 -5.76 -1.80
CA VAL A 243 -19.25 -6.88 -2.36
C VAL A 243 -19.10 -6.94 -3.87
N ALA A 244 -18.97 -8.14 -4.42
CA ALA A 244 -18.92 -8.38 -5.85
C ALA A 244 -20.30 -8.18 -6.51
N SER A 245 -20.32 -7.53 -7.68
CA SER A 245 -21.53 -6.95 -8.29
C SER A 245 -22.42 -7.87 -9.11
N ASP A 246 -21.93 -9.00 -9.65
CA ASP A 246 -22.64 -10.29 -9.90
C ASP A 246 -21.96 -11.22 -10.94
N GLU A 247 -22.43 -12.49 -10.95
CA GLU A 247 -21.98 -13.75 -11.57
C GLU A 247 -20.48 -14.05 -11.61
N VAL A 248 -20.04 -14.89 -10.66
CA VAL A 248 -18.77 -15.60 -10.79
C VAL A 248 -18.99 -16.77 -11.75
N ASN A 249 -18.36 -16.71 -12.92
CA ASN A 249 -18.44 -17.73 -13.94
C ASN A 249 -18.02 -19.10 -13.37
N SER A 250 -18.94 -20.05 -13.33
CA SER A 250 -18.73 -21.38 -12.74
C SER A 250 -17.60 -22.17 -13.41
N GLU A 251 -17.40 -21.99 -14.72
CA GLU A 251 -16.30 -22.62 -15.45
C GLU A 251 -14.95 -22.01 -15.05
N GLN A 252 -14.89 -20.67 -14.84
CA GLN A 252 -13.68 -20.04 -14.30
C GLN A 252 -13.40 -20.47 -12.86
N VAL A 253 -14.42 -20.71 -12.04
CA VAL A 253 -14.24 -21.30 -10.69
C VAL A 253 -13.68 -22.72 -10.79
N ARG A 254 -14.20 -23.54 -11.71
CA ARG A 254 -13.68 -24.89 -11.96
C ARG A 254 -12.22 -24.86 -12.42
N ILE A 255 -11.89 -23.95 -13.34
CA ILE A 255 -10.50 -23.71 -13.78
C ILE A 255 -9.63 -23.29 -12.61
N ALA A 256 -10.07 -22.36 -11.76
CA ALA A 256 -9.30 -21.90 -10.61
C ALA A 256 -9.05 -23.03 -9.60
N ASN A 257 -10.06 -23.86 -9.31
CA ASN A 257 -9.90 -25.02 -8.44
C ASN A 257 -8.80 -25.96 -8.98
N ALA A 258 -8.87 -26.31 -10.26
CA ALA A 258 -7.87 -27.16 -10.91
C ALA A 258 -6.48 -26.49 -10.93
N TRP A 259 -6.43 -25.19 -11.20
CA TRP A 259 -5.20 -24.40 -11.17
C TRP A 259 -4.50 -24.50 -9.83
N TYR A 260 -5.20 -24.21 -8.72
CA TYR A 260 -4.58 -24.25 -7.39
C TYR A 260 -4.29 -25.66 -6.89
N ALA A 261 -5.04 -26.67 -7.35
CA ALA A 261 -4.75 -28.07 -7.04
C ALA A 261 -3.48 -28.60 -7.73
N HIS A 262 -3.13 -28.08 -8.91
CA HIS A 262 -2.01 -28.61 -9.72
C HIS A 262 -0.79 -27.70 -9.79
N ARG A 263 -0.93 -26.38 -9.59
CA ARG A 263 0.16 -25.39 -9.80
C ARG A 263 1.48 -25.69 -9.08
N ALA A 264 1.43 -26.35 -7.92
CA ALA A 264 2.62 -26.70 -7.16
C ALA A 264 3.52 -27.71 -7.91
N LYS A 265 2.94 -28.57 -8.76
CA LYS A 265 3.67 -29.54 -9.61
C LYS A 265 4.46 -28.86 -10.74
N PHE A 266 4.08 -27.63 -11.07
CA PHE A 266 4.67 -26.82 -12.13
C PHE A 266 5.50 -25.66 -11.58
N ALA A 267 5.84 -25.69 -10.29
CA ALA A 267 6.73 -24.70 -9.70
C ALA A 267 8.19 -24.99 -10.08
N ASP A 268 8.93 -23.95 -10.42
CA ASP A 268 10.38 -24.01 -10.61
C ASP A 268 11.14 -24.06 -9.28
N ASN A 269 12.47 -24.04 -9.34
CA ASN A 269 13.32 -24.08 -8.14
C ASN A 269 13.16 -22.84 -7.23
N ASP A 270 12.63 -21.74 -7.77
CA ASP A 270 12.35 -20.51 -7.04
C ASP A 270 10.91 -20.46 -6.49
N GLY A 271 10.12 -21.53 -6.74
CA GLY A 271 8.73 -21.64 -6.31
C GLY A 271 7.73 -20.90 -7.21
N LEU A 272 8.17 -20.38 -8.36
CA LEU A 272 7.30 -19.72 -9.33
C LEU A 272 6.67 -20.75 -10.26
N THR A 273 5.35 -20.64 -10.46
CA THR A 273 4.61 -21.56 -11.33
C THR A 273 4.89 -21.26 -12.80
N ASP A 274 5.30 -22.26 -13.57
CA ASP A 274 5.35 -22.23 -15.05
C ASP A 274 3.91 -22.28 -15.60
N GLU A 275 3.31 -21.08 -15.70
CA GLU A 275 1.92 -20.92 -16.11
C GLU A 275 1.61 -21.45 -17.52
N PRO A 276 2.47 -21.26 -18.56
CA PRO A 276 2.24 -21.85 -19.87
C PRO A 276 2.12 -23.38 -19.81
N LYS A 277 3.04 -24.08 -19.12
CA LYS A 277 2.96 -25.55 -18.98
C LYS A 277 1.73 -25.98 -18.20
N LEU A 278 1.39 -25.26 -17.13
CA LEU A 278 0.17 -25.54 -16.36
C LEU A 278 -1.08 -25.35 -17.23
N LYS A 279 -1.16 -24.30 -18.05
CA LYS A 279 -2.28 -24.07 -18.97
C LYS A 279 -2.44 -25.20 -19.97
N THR A 280 -1.36 -25.63 -20.61
CA THR A 280 -1.40 -26.79 -21.53
C THR A 280 -1.85 -28.07 -20.83
N TYR A 281 -1.38 -28.31 -19.59
CA TYR A 281 -1.81 -29.45 -18.80
C TYR A 281 -3.32 -29.38 -18.49
N LEU A 282 -3.80 -28.23 -17.99
CA LEU A 282 -5.20 -28.03 -17.62
C LEU A 282 -6.14 -28.07 -18.82
N ALA A 283 -5.72 -27.57 -19.99
CA ALA A 283 -6.50 -27.65 -21.22
C ALA A 283 -6.83 -29.11 -21.60
N ASN A 284 -5.82 -29.99 -21.50
CA ASN A 284 -6.00 -31.42 -21.74
C ASN A 284 -6.83 -32.09 -20.63
N GLU A 285 -6.59 -31.76 -19.36
CA GLU A 285 -7.28 -32.36 -18.21
C GLU A 285 -8.77 -31.97 -18.14
N LEU A 286 -9.09 -30.71 -18.44
CA LEU A 286 -10.45 -30.17 -18.35
C LEU A 286 -11.23 -30.30 -19.67
N GLY A 287 -10.55 -30.62 -20.77
CA GLY A 287 -11.16 -30.74 -22.10
C GLY A 287 -11.56 -29.39 -22.70
N ILE A 288 -10.83 -28.32 -22.40
CA ILE A 288 -11.13 -26.95 -22.85
C ILE A 288 -9.92 -26.32 -23.57
N PRO A 289 -10.12 -25.46 -24.57
CA PRO A 289 -9.04 -24.77 -25.26
C PRO A 289 -8.13 -23.98 -24.31
N GLU A 290 -6.81 -23.97 -24.57
CA GLU A 290 -5.83 -23.24 -23.75
C GLU A 290 -6.16 -21.74 -23.60
N ASN A 291 -6.72 -21.12 -24.65
CA ASN A 291 -7.11 -19.71 -24.63
C ASN A 291 -8.34 -19.42 -23.75
N GLN A 292 -9.06 -20.46 -23.30
CA GLN A 292 -10.17 -20.35 -22.35
C GLN A 292 -9.72 -20.61 -20.90
N ILE A 293 -8.48 -21.08 -20.68
CA ILE A 293 -7.90 -21.24 -19.34
C ILE A 293 -7.59 -19.86 -18.75
N SER A 294 -8.60 -19.31 -18.05
CA SER A 294 -8.53 -18.01 -17.37
C SER A 294 -9.00 -18.14 -15.93
N LEU A 295 -8.29 -17.46 -15.03
CA LEU A 295 -8.69 -17.35 -13.63
C LEU A 295 -9.81 -16.31 -13.50
N PRO A 296 -10.74 -16.48 -12.53
CA PRO A 296 -11.84 -15.57 -12.35
C PRO A 296 -11.34 -14.19 -11.91
N TRP A 297 -11.97 -13.14 -12.43
CA TRP A 297 -11.72 -11.77 -11.97
C TRP A 297 -12.88 -11.32 -11.09
N VAL A 298 -12.62 -11.17 -9.79
CA VAL A 298 -13.63 -10.76 -8.82
C VAL A 298 -13.33 -9.34 -8.36
N MET A 299 -14.09 -8.38 -8.89
CA MET A 299 -14.04 -6.99 -8.43
C MET A 299 -15.11 -6.79 -7.35
N ARG A 300 -14.71 -6.21 -6.21
CA ARG A 300 -15.65 -5.82 -5.15
C ARG A 300 -15.82 -4.31 -5.15
N GLU A 301 -17.05 -3.87 -4.97
CA GLU A 301 -17.41 -2.47 -4.84
C GLU A 301 -17.95 -2.19 -3.45
N LYS A 302 -17.89 -0.92 -3.03
CA LYS A 302 -18.47 -0.50 -1.75
C LYS A 302 -19.98 -0.74 -1.74
N PHE A 303 -20.45 -1.28 -0.63
CA PHE A 303 -21.86 -1.51 -0.36
C PHE A 303 -22.27 -0.65 0.84
N THR A 304 -23.26 0.21 0.67
CA THR A 304 -23.73 1.10 1.74
C THR A 304 -24.75 0.36 2.59
N TYR A 305 -24.40 0.05 3.83
CA TYR A 305 -25.30 -0.51 4.82
C TYR A 305 -25.51 0.46 6.00
N ASN A 306 -26.76 0.90 6.18
CA ASN A 306 -27.13 1.91 7.18
C ASN A 306 -27.85 1.29 8.40
N GLY A 307 -27.66 0.00 8.68
CA GLY A 307 -28.35 -0.67 9.79
C GLY A 307 -29.81 -1.05 9.50
N GLY A 308 -30.21 -1.08 8.22
CA GLY A 308 -31.55 -1.51 7.80
C GLY A 308 -31.85 -2.98 8.14
N ILE A 309 -33.15 -3.31 8.13
CA ILE A 309 -33.65 -4.67 8.32
C ILE A 309 -33.59 -5.41 6.98
N TYR A 310 -33.19 -6.67 7.00
CA TYR A 310 -33.18 -7.59 5.87
C TYR A 310 -33.70 -8.96 6.31
N GLU A 311 -34.18 -9.77 5.37
CA GLU A 311 -34.65 -11.12 5.64
C GLU A 311 -33.47 -12.07 5.92
N ILE A 312 -33.68 -13.07 6.78
CA ILE A 312 -32.69 -14.10 7.10
C ILE A 312 -33.27 -15.45 6.69
N GLU A 313 -32.73 -16.03 5.63
CA GLU A 313 -33.11 -17.35 5.12
C GLU A 313 -32.26 -18.44 5.77
N GLY A 314 -32.82 -19.01 6.84
CA GLY A 314 -32.21 -20.10 7.59
C GLY A 314 -31.25 -19.60 8.67
N THR A 315 -31.54 -19.97 9.91
CA THR A 315 -30.64 -19.78 11.05
C THR A 315 -29.66 -20.93 11.10
N ARG A 316 -28.46 -20.79 10.53
CA ARG A 316 -27.33 -21.58 11.02
C ARG A 316 -26.68 -20.83 12.16
N VAL A 317 -27.19 -21.13 13.34
CA VAL A 317 -26.60 -20.76 14.60
C VAL A 317 -25.13 -21.20 14.56
N PRO A 318 -24.20 -20.37 15.06
CA PRO A 318 -22.79 -20.70 15.20
C PRO A 318 -22.46 -21.96 16.06
N SER A 319 -23.43 -22.79 16.46
CA SER A 319 -23.25 -23.88 17.42
C SER A 319 -22.26 -24.96 16.96
N ASP A 320 -22.10 -25.15 15.66
CA ASP A 320 -21.13 -26.10 15.07
C ASP A 320 -19.82 -25.43 14.64
N VAL A 321 -19.78 -24.09 14.66
CA VAL A 321 -18.55 -23.34 14.40
C VAL A 321 -17.66 -23.60 15.60
N LYS A 322 -16.60 -24.38 15.47
CA LYS A 322 -15.63 -24.48 16.57
C LYS A 322 -15.20 -23.07 16.97
N GLU A 323 -15.03 -22.77 18.26
CA GLU A 323 -14.26 -21.57 18.67
C GLU A 323 -13.05 -21.49 17.74
N PRO A 324 -12.65 -20.29 17.26
CA PRO A 324 -11.56 -20.17 16.30
C PRO A 324 -10.42 -21.01 16.84
N GLU A 325 -10.27 -22.24 16.31
CA GLU A 325 -9.28 -23.19 16.81
C GLU A 325 -8.02 -22.45 16.47
N SER A 326 -7.37 -21.86 17.48
CA SER A 326 -6.21 -20.99 17.36
C SER A 326 -5.36 -21.53 16.22
N PHE A 327 -5.51 -20.93 15.03
CA PHE A 327 -5.21 -21.53 13.73
C PHE A 327 -4.21 -22.67 13.89
N SER A 328 -4.64 -23.94 14.02
CA SER A 328 -3.90 -24.99 14.75
C SER A 328 -2.38 -24.82 14.61
N LYS A 329 -1.67 -24.24 15.61
CA LYS A 329 -0.26 -23.78 15.49
C LYS A 329 0.20 -23.68 14.03
N SER A 330 -0.36 -22.73 13.30
CA SER A 330 -0.37 -22.75 11.83
C SER A 330 1.03 -22.97 11.25
N LYS A 331 1.14 -23.44 9.99
CA LYS A 331 2.41 -23.41 9.25
C LYS A 331 3.10 -22.04 9.35
N CYS A 332 2.32 -20.96 9.50
CA CYS A 332 2.83 -19.61 9.73
C CYS A 332 3.61 -19.48 11.05
N GLN A 333 3.13 -20.03 12.16
CA GLN A 333 3.85 -20.03 13.45
C GLN A 333 5.13 -20.88 13.38
N MET A 334 5.14 -21.94 12.56
CA MET A 334 6.35 -22.74 12.32
C MET A 334 7.32 -22.12 11.30
N ASP A 335 6.84 -21.16 10.50
CA ASP A 335 7.59 -20.44 9.48
C ASP A 335 8.07 -19.08 10.01
N LEU A 336 9.40 -18.90 10.06
CA LEU A 336 9.98 -17.68 10.64
C LEU A 336 9.49 -16.42 9.90
N ARG A 337 9.36 -16.50 8.58
CA ARG A 337 9.01 -15.35 7.75
C ARG A 337 7.59 -14.90 8.05
N CYS A 338 6.66 -15.84 8.04
CA CYS A 338 5.26 -15.57 8.31
C CYS A 338 5.03 -15.11 9.75
N TRP A 339 5.58 -15.82 10.74
CA TRP A 339 5.43 -15.43 12.16
C TRP A 339 6.08 -14.09 12.46
N GLY A 340 7.28 -13.86 11.92
CA GLY A 340 8.02 -12.62 12.07
C GLY A 340 7.29 -11.43 11.47
N ASP A 341 6.85 -11.52 10.20
CA ASP A 341 6.12 -10.46 9.52
C ASP A 341 4.77 -10.17 10.20
N LYS A 342 4.03 -11.21 10.61
CA LYS A 342 2.73 -11.07 11.30
C LYS A 342 2.84 -10.21 12.57
N HIS A 343 3.93 -10.35 13.33
CA HIS A 343 4.10 -9.65 14.60
C HIS A 343 5.09 -8.46 14.53
N ASN A 344 5.62 -8.11 13.35
CA ASN A 344 6.62 -7.06 13.21
C ASN A 344 6.09 -5.67 13.59
N ILE A 345 4.87 -5.33 13.15
CA ILE A 345 4.22 -4.07 13.54
C ILE A 345 3.99 -4.02 15.05
N THR A 346 3.56 -5.14 15.64
CA THR A 346 3.39 -5.25 17.09
C THR A 346 4.70 -5.03 17.84
N ALA A 347 5.79 -5.65 17.38
CA ALA A 347 7.11 -5.43 17.95
C ALA A 347 7.55 -3.96 17.82
N SER A 348 7.32 -3.33 16.65
CA SER A 348 7.64 -1.92 16.39
C SER A 348 6.98 -0.98 17.41
N VAL A 349 5.75 -1.28 17.83
CA VAL A 349 5.01 -0.47 18.82
C VAL A 349 5.40 -0.78 20.28
N TYR A 350 5.80 -2.01 20.60
CA TYR A 350 6.09 -2.37 21.99
C TYR A 350 7.55 -2.22 22.38
N CYS A 351 8.47 -2.37 21.43
CA CYS A 351 9.89 -2.40 21.71
C CYS A 351 10.54 -1.03 21.52
N ASP A 352 9.88 -0.05 20.90
CA ASP A 352 10.48 1.26 20.63
C ASP A 352 10.86 1.99 21.92
N ASP A 353 9.95 2.11 22.88
CA ASP A 353 10.21 2.70 24.20
C ASP A 353 11.43 2.07 24.89
N TYR A 354 11.64 0.77 24.72
CA TYR A 354 12.77 0.05 25.32
C TYR A 354 14.08 0.33 24.58
N VAL A 355 14.02 0.44 23.26
CA VAL A 355 15.19 0.78 22.42
C VAL A 355 15.59 2.24 22.64
N GLU A 356 14.63 3.16 22.71
CA GLU A 356 14.86 4.58 22.97
C GLU A 356 15.55 4.83 24.31
N LYS A 357 15.21 4.05 25.34
CA LYS A 357 15.86 4.12 26.67
C LYS A 357 17.33 3.69 26.67
N LEU A 358 17.81 3.06 25.60
CA LEU A 358 19.24 2.79 25.43
C LEU A 358 20.02 4.05 25.05
N ALA A 359 19.35 5.08 24.55
CA ALA A 359 19.98 6.34 24.19
C ALA A 359 20.48 7.07 25.45
N LYS A 360 21.78 7.37 25.48
CA LYS A 360 22.38 8.14 26.58
C LYS A 360 22.03 9.63 26.53
N TYR A 361 21.74 10.17 25.35
CA TYR A 361 21.41 11.58 25.13
C TYR A 361 20.07 11.71 24.40
N SER A 362 20.08 11.63 23.08
CA SER A 362 18.88 11.74 22.24
C SER A 362 18.82 10.60 21.24
N HIS A 363 17.63 10.35 20.71
CA HIS A 363 17.36 9.34 19.69
C HIS A 363 16.51 9.93 18.57
N GLU A 364 16.64 9.37 17.37
CA GLU A 364 15.81 9.72 16.21
C GLU A 364 15.53 8.46 15.39
N TRP A 365 14.25 8.12 15.28
CA TRP A 365 13.78 7.09 14.37
C TRP A 365 13.90 7.55 12.92
N THR A 366 14.37 6.67 12.04
CA THR A 366 14.60 6.94 10.62
C THR A 366 13.72 6.07 9.71
N ASP A 367 12.77 5.32 10.28
CA ASP A 367 11.72 4.62 9.54
C ASP A 367 10.74 5.59 8.85
N GLY A 368 10.22 5.14 7.70
CA GLY A 368 9.16 5.84 7.01
C GLY A 368 7.79 5.59 7.65
N MET A 369 6.82 6.46 7.37
CA MET A 369 5.45 6.41 7.95
C MET A 369 4.73 5.06 7.82
N LEU A 370 5.08 4.23 6.83
CA LEU A 370 4.46 2.94 6.56
C LEU A 370 5.43 1.76 6.73
N GLU A 371 6.65 2.00 7.20
CA GLU A 371 7.66 0.97 7.33
C GLU A 371 7.79 0.52 8.80
N PRO A 372 7.94 -0.78 9.07
CA PRO A 372 8.27 -1.24 10.41
C PRO A 372 9.64 -0.73 10.86
N LYS A 373 9.77 -0.48 12.17
CA LYS A 373 11.02 -0.06 12.84
C LYS A 373 12.09 -1.16 12.83
N PHE A 374 11.68 -2.42 12.81
CA PHE A 374 12.57 -3.58 12.80
C PHE A 374 12.63 -4.22 11.41
N SER A 375 13.78 -4.06 10.74
CA SER A 375 14.04 -4.55 9.38
C SER A 375 14.25 -6.07 9.29
N HIS A 376 14.57 -6.72 10.41
CA HIS A 376 14.91 -8.13 10.48
C HIS A 376 14.31 -8.82 11.71
N PHE A 377 14.21 -10.15 11.64
CA PHE A 377 13.81 -10.97 12.77
C PHE A 377 14.39 -12.38 12.67
N ARG A 378 14.56 -13.03 13.82
CA ARG A 378 15.05 -14.42 13.92
C ARG A 378 14.44 -15.15 15.10
N TRP A 379 14.44 -16.49 15.05
CA TRP A 379 14.07 -17.28 16.22
C TRP A 379 15.06 -17.05 17.36
N LYS A 380 14.53 -16.72 18.54
CA LYS A 380 15.24 -16.80 19.81
C LYS A 380 15.10 -18.20 20.40
N ASP A 381 13.87 -18.71 20.42
CA ASP A 381 13.53 -20.07 20.84
C ASP A 381 12.31 -20.53 20.06
N LYS A 382 12.52 -21.41 19.08
CA LYS A 382 11.45 -21.93 18.21
C LYS A 382 10.47 -22.84 18.97
N SER A 383 10.90 -23.48 20.05
CA SER A 383 10.03 -24.37 20.84
C SER A 383 9.01 -23.60 21.69
N LYS A 384 9.34 -22.34 22.01
CA LYS A 384 8.52 -21.41 22.79
C LYS A 384 7.93 -20.27 21.95
N ASP A 385 8.11 -20.33 20.63
CA ASP A 385 7.64 -19.33 19.67
C ASP A 385 8.18 -17.91 19.93
N TYR A 386 9.40 -17.80 20.48
CA TYR A 386 10.04 -16.52 20.76
C TYR A 386 10.85 -16.03 19.56
N ILE A 387 10.50 -14.82 19.10
CA ILE A 387 11.22 -14.10 18.05
C ILE A 387 12.03 -12.96 18.66
N THR A 388 13.22 -12.73 18.13
CA THR A 388 13.98 -11.48 18.30
C THR A 388 13.80 -10.62 17.06
N TYR A 389 13.31 -9.40 17.27
CA TYR A 389 13.24 -8.35 16.25
C TYR A 389 14.51 -7.50 16.31
N ILE A 390 15.03 -7.14 15.14
CA ILE A 390 16.30 -6.42 14.95
C ILE A 390 16.05 -5.32 13.92
N GLY A 391 16.56 -4.12 14.17
CA GLY A 391 16.37 -2.97 13.30
C GLY A 391 17.62 -2.12 13.25
N ASP A 392 17.72 -1.34 12.18
CA ASP A 392 18.80 -0.39 11.85
C ASP A 392 18.24 1.02 11.58
N LYS A 393 16.97 1.23 11.97
CA LYS A 393 16.19 2.43 11.65
C LYS A 393 16.18 3.43 12.80
N ILE A 394 17.21 3.47 13.63
CA ILE A 394 17.34 4.46 14.69
C ILE A 394 18.73 5.06 14.70
N LYS A 395 18.79 6.35 15.06
CA LYS A 395 20.02 7.07 15.33
C LYS A 395 20.09 7.44 16.80
N PHE A 396 21.26 7.29 17.39
CA PHE A 396 21.56 7.85 18.71
C PHE A 396 22.51 9.03 18.59
N GLN A 397 22.28 10.04 19.44
CA GLN A 397 23.14 11.20 19.56
C GLN A 397 24.25 10.91 20.58
N ASN A 398 25.50 11.19 20.22
CA ASN A 398 26.62 11.11 21.15
C ASN A 398 26.80 12.41 21.96
N GLY A 399 27.77 12.42 22.89
CA GLY A 399 28.02 13.58 23.77
C GLY A 399 28.53 14.86 23.08
N PHE A 400 28.82 14.81 21.78
CA PHE A 400 29.20 15.96 20.95
C PHE A 400 28.05 16.42 20.03
N GLY A 401 26.85 15.83 20.18
CA GLY A 401 25.69 16.17 19.38
C GLY A 401 25.65 15.51 17.99
N ALA A 402 26.61 14.62 17.67
CA ALA A 402 26.65 13.93 16.39
C ALA A 402 25.76 12.67 16.40
N TRP A 403 25.03 12.47 15.31
CA TRP A 403 24.13 11.34 15.11
C TRP A 403 24.85 10.14 14.49
N GLN A 404 24.61 8.95 15.02
CA GLN A 404 25.13 7.68 14.51
C GLN A 404 23.99 6.68 14.38
N ASN A 405 23.95 5.95 13.26
CA ASN A 405 23.01 4.84 13.09
C ASN A 405 23.49 3.69 13.98
N GLU A 406 22.55 2.99 14.62
CA GLU A 406 22.79 1.82 15.48
C GLU A 406 21.96 0.62 15.06
#